data_AF-A0A1G2UUF0-F1
#
_entry.id   AF-A0A1G2UUF0-F1
#
_cell.length_a   1.000
_cell.length_b   1.000
_cell.length_c   1.000
_cell.angle_alpha   90.00
_cell.angle_beta   90.00
_cell.angle_gamma   90.00
#
_symmetry.space_group_name_H-M   'P 1'
#
loop_
_entity.id
_entity.type
_entity.pdbx_description
1 polymer ?
#
loop_
_entity_poly.entity_id
_entity_poly.type
_entity_poly.pdbx_seq_one_letter_code
_entity_poly.pdbx_strand_id
1 'polypeptide(L)'
;TFFSGSTYVYSEPVTPPPQNPSLARSLGTVQMGNSNAVSWDYLDTIAGNPNSNNWIGLYLTTAADSSWHSSMYAGTCGGSPGIPSISGACAFVIPNGVPVSTYEYRIFQSNGGVTKLATSPTFTVTAPACTVGSGGTITYTDSNGLNPRPSPPYTGGYILHTYATPGTFSFTAPTPAGGCVASIVSLAVGGGGGGGGVIGGGGGGGGVRTFNGGFTAGTVYEVVVGAGGSGGQAWVTSNGQGTAGNPSYINGVFGSGGGGGGVSVTESNKNGATGGGGGFSTSGAGGSGTAGQGYDGGSTTDSGNTAAGGGGAGGVGGSVGVQQNGGNGGVGVSSSISGSSVMYGGGGGGGVRYVLWPANYVGGNGGAGGGGSGGNSYSPYPGTYPTNGVSNTGGGGGGAGYYDDDNGAIVGGSGGSGIIIIRYPYP
;
A
#
# COMPACT_ATOMS: atom_id res chain seq x y z
N THR A 1 -35.51 -34.41 -90.09
CA THR A 1 -35.12 -34.56 -88.67
C THR A 1 -33.64 -34.29 -88.58
N PHE A 2 -33.26 -33.26 -87.82
CA PHE A 2 -31.92 -32.67 -87.73
C PHE A 2 -30.89 -33.61 -87.10
N PHE A 3 -29.63 -33.55 -87.52
CA PHE A 3 -28.49 -33.45 -86.61
C PHE A 3 -27.39 -32.57 -87.22
N SER A 4 -27.04 -31.54 -86.45
CA SER A 4 -26.14 -30.44 -86.76
C SER A 4 -24.72 -30.77 -86.27
N GLY A 5 -23.72 -30.45 -87.08
CA GLY A 5 -22.32 -30.46 -86.68
C GLY A 5 -22.07 -29.37 -85.64
N SER A 6 -21.71 -29.77 -84.43
CA SER A 6 -21.37 -28.85 -83.35
C SER A 6 -19.88 -28.54 -83.41
N THR A 7 -19.54 -27.35 -83.88
CA THR A 7 -18.21 -26.75 -83.74
C THR A 7 -18.08 -26.26 -82.30
N TYR A 8 -17.16 -26.82 -81.53
CA TYR A 8 -16.83 -26.31 -80.21
C TYR A 8 -16.04 -25.01 -80.35
N VAL A 9 -16.65 -23.89 -79.96
CA VAL A 9 -15.93 -22.62 -79.79
C VAL A 9 -15.37 -22.61 -78.37
N TYR A 10 -14.05 -22.68 -78.23
CA TYR A 10 -13.38 -22.43 -76.96
C TYR A 10 -13.51 -20.92 -76.68
N SER A 11 -14.31 -20.54 -75.69
CA SER A 11 -14.24 -19.18 -75.14
C SER A 11 -12.97 -19.08 -74.31
N GLU A 12 -12.06 -18.17 -74.66
CA GLU A 12 -10.92 -17.88 -73.79
C GLU A 12 -11.41 -17.47 -72.40
N PRO A 13 -10.79 -17.95 -71.32
CA PRO A 13 -11.16 -17.52 -69.98
C PRO A 13 -10.94 -16.01 -69.87
N VAL A 14 -12.03 -15.28 -69.61
CA VAL A 14 -11.98 -13.85 -69.31
C VAL A 14 -11.16 -13.68 -68.04
N THR A 15 -9.91 -13.26 -68.16
CA THR A 15 -9.11 -12.88 -66.99
C THR A 15 -9.78 -11.68 -66.33
N PRO A 16 -10.21 -11.76 -65.05
CA PRO A 16 -10.74 -10.61 -64.36
C PRO A 16 -9.72 -9.46 -64.39
N PRO A 17 -10.16 -8.20 -64.41
CA PRO A 17 -9.25 -7.06 -64.43
C PRO A 17 -8.25 -7.15 -63.25
N PRO A 18 -6.98 -6.77 -63.46
CA PRO A 18 -5.96 -6.84 -62.42
C PRO A 18 -6.43 -6.07 -61.18
N GLN A 19 -6.51 -6.76 -60.05
CA GLN A 19 -6.88 -6.16 -58.78
C GLN A 19 -5.63 -5.78 -57.99
N ASN A 20 -5.61 -4.57 -57.44
CA ASN A 20 -4.49 -4.12 -56.62
C ASN A 20 -4.51 -4.81 -55.25
N PRO A 21 -3.34 -5.06 -54.63
CA PRO A 21 -3.29 -5.53 -53.25
C PRO A 21 -4.10 -4.64 -52.32
N SER A 22 -4.82 -5.24 -51.39
CA SER A 22 -5.61 -4.51 -50.41
C SER A 22 -5.34 -5.00 -49.00
N LEU A 23 -5.58 -4.12 -48.02
CA LEU A 23 -5.43 -4.42 -46.60
C LEU A 23 -6.63 -3.87 -45.84
N ALA A 24 -7.24 -4.68 -44.99
CA ALA A 24 -8.38 -4.33 -44.18
C ALA A 24 -8.13 -4.68 -42.70
N ARG A 25 -8.97 -4.10 -41.85
CA ARG A 25 -8.94 -4.29 -40.39
C ARG A 25 -10.35 -4.54 -39.89
N SER A 26 -10.49 -5.38 -38.88
CA SER A 26 -11.80 -5.74 -38.32
C SER A 26 -12.43 -4.67 -37.44
N LEU A 27 -11.63 -3.89 -36.69
CA LEU A 27 -12.14 -3.03 -35.62
C LEU A 27 -11.78 -1.55 -35.78
N GLY A 28 -12.80 -0.69 -35.68
CA GLY A 28 -12.78 0.79 -35.57
C GLY A 28 -11.77 1.34 -34.56
N THR A 29 -11.78 0.70 -33.40
CA THR A 29 -11.04 1.06 -32.20
C THR A 29 -10.63 -0.24 -31.52
N VAL A 30 -9.42 -0.28 -30.98
CA VAL A 30 -8.92 -1.45 -30.25
C VAL A 30 -8.09 -0.99 -29.04
N GLN A 31 -8.18 -1.71 -27.93
CA GLN A 31 -7.35 -1.43 -26.75
C GLN A 31 -5.98 -2.10 -26.89
N MET A 32 -4.95 -1.52 -26.29
CA MET A 32 -3.65 -2.17 -26.13
C MET A 32 -3.80 -3.54 -25.46
N GLY A 33 -3.00 -4.53 -25.89
CA GLY A 33 -3.07 -5.91 -25.41
C GLY A 33 -4.15 -6.77 -26.07
N ASN A 34 -5.14 -6.16 -26.74
CA ASN A 34 -6.14 -6.88 -27.52
C ASN A 34 -5.71 -7.07 -28.98
N SER A 35 -6.35 -8.01 -29.67
CA SER A 35 -6.12 -8.28 -31.09
C SER A 35 -7.06 -7.50 -31.99
N ASN A 36 -6.56 -7.00 -33.12
CA ASN A 36 -7.36 -6.54 -34.24
C ASN A 36 -7.01 -7.44 -35.44
N ALA A 37 -8.01 -8.08 -36.05
CA ALA A 37 -7.75 -8.90 -37.22
C ALA A 37 -7.38 -7.99 -38.40
N VAL A 38 -6.27 -8.32 -39.06
CA VAL A 38 -5.80 -7.69 -40.30
C VAL A 38 -5.94 -8.71 -41.43
N SER A 39 -6.57 -8.32 -42.52
CA SER A 39 -6.80 -9.18 -43.68
C SER A 39 -6.29 -8.53 -44.96
N TRP A 40 -5.89 -9.35 -45.92
CA TRP A 40 -5.35 -8.93 -47.21
C TRP A 40 -5.96 -9.74 -48.35
N ASP A 41 -5.98 -9.14 -49.54
CA ASP A 41 -6.35 -9.78 -50.79
C ASP A 41 -5.40 -9.35 -51.92
N TYR A 42 -5.27 -10.20 -52.95
CA TYR A 42 -4.55 -9.93 -54.21
C TYR A 42 -3.04 -9.66 -54.05
N LEU A 43 -2.33 -10.40 -53.19
CA LEU A 43 -0.87 -10.24 -53.04
C LEU A 43 -0.04 -10.74 -54.23
N ASP A 44 -0.63 -11.52 -55.14
CA ASP A 44 0.01 -12.13 -56.31
C ASP A 44 0.02 -11.23 -57.56
N THR A 45 -0.70 -10.12 -57.56
CA THR A 45 -0.90 -9.28 -58.76
C THR A 45 0.27 -8.34 -59.07
N ILE A 46 1.32 -8.33 -58.23
CA ILE A 46 2.54 -7.53 -58.45
C ILE A 46 3.63 -8.41 -59.07
N ALA A 47 4.00 -8.07 -60.31
CA ALA A 47 5.11 -8.70 -61.03
C ALA A 47 6.42 -8.57 -60.24
N GLY A 48 7.05 -9.70 -59.91
CA GLY A 48 8.29 -9.72 -59.12
C GLY A 48 8.08 -9.76 -57.60
N ASN A 49 6.87 -10.05 -57.11
CA ASN A 49 6.60 -10.43 -55.72
C ASN A 49 6.60 -11.96 -55.57
N PRO A 50 7.75 -12.63 -55.33
CA PRO A 50 7.78 -14.07 -55.20
C PRO A 50 7.29 -14.50 -53.81
N ASN A 51 6.05 -14.18 -53.42
CA ASN A 51 5.30 -14.68 -52.25
C ASN A 51 6.12 -15.14 -51.04
N SER A 52 7.20 -14.46 -50.66
CA SER A 52 8.10 -14.92 -49.61
C SER A 52 8.29 -13.76 -48.66
N ASN A 53 7.74 -13.94 -47.47
CA ASN A 53 8.03 -13.13 -46.29
C ASN A 53 7.38 -11.74 -46.29
N ASN A 54 6.25 -11.54 -46.97
CA ASN A 54 5.47 -10.32 -46.74
C ASN A 54 5.19 -10.15 -45.26
N TRP A 55 5.31 -8.92 -44.77
CA TRP A 55 5.14 -8.61 -43.37
C TRP A 55 4.26 -7.39 -43.22
N ILE A 56 3.49 -7.40 -42.14
CA ILE A 56 2.53 -6.37 -41.76
C ILE A 56 3.15 -5.64 -40.57
N GLY A 57 3.24 -4.32 -40.67
CA GLY A 57 3.68 -3.46 -39.59
C GLY A 57 2.54 -2.60 -39.05
N LEU A 58 2.61 -2.27 -37.76
CA LEU A 58 1.76 -1.32 -37.06
C LEU A 58 2.42 0.06 -37.04
N TYR A 59 1.75 1.07 -37.59
CA TYR A 59 2.28 2.42 -37.72
C TYR A 59 1.34 3.46 -37.15
N LEU A 60 1.89 4.52 -36.55
CA LEU A 60 1.17 5.79 -36.44
C LEU A 60 0.90 6.31 -37.85
N THR A 61 -0.23 6.95 -38.09
CA THR A 61 -0.58 7.49 -39.42
C THR A 61 0.43 8.51 -39.94
N THR A 62 1.17 9.16 -39.03
CA THR A 62 2.22 10.13 -39.34
C THR A 62 3.62 9.53 -39.48
N ALA A 63 3.80 8.24 -39.19
CA ALA A 63 5.12 7.60 -39.19
C ALA A 63 5.61 7.29 -40.61
N ALA A 64 6.93 7.38 -40.82
CA ALA A 64 7.59 6.90 -42.01
C ALA A 64 7.48 5.36 -42.12
N ASP A 65 7.59 4.82 -43.35
CA ASP A 65 7.49 3.37 -43.61
C ASP A 65 8.60 2.55 -42.91
N SER A 66 9.68 3.20 -42.46
CA SER A 66 10.75 2.60 -41.66
C SER A 66 10.53 2.62 -40.15
N SER A 67 9.44 3.21 -39.65
CA SER A 67 9.20 3.47 -38.22
C SER A 67 7.95 2.77 -37.70
N TRP A 68 7.93 1.44 -37.72
CA TRP A 68 6.84 0.65 -37.15
C TRP A 68 7.03 0.40 -35.65
N HIS A 69 5.92 0.22 -34.93
CA HIS A 69 5.94 -0.16 -33.52
C HIS A 69 6.04 -1.66 -33.29
N SER A 70 5.45 -2.45 -34.19
CA SER A 70 5.47 -3.91 -34.14
C SER A 70 5.18 -4.48 -35.52
N SER A 71 5.60 -5.71 -35.77
CA SER A 71 5.44 -6.37 -37.06
C SER A 71 5.15 -7.87 -36.92
N MET A 72 4.53 -8.44 -37.94
CA MET A 72 4.36 -9.88 -38.08
C MET A 72 4.48 -10.30 -39.55
N TYR A 73 4.91 -11.51 -39.82
CA TYR A 73 4.89 -12.09 -41.16
C TYR A 73 3.48 -12.57 -41.51
N ALA A 74 2.98 -12.19 -42.69
CA ALA A 74 1.65 -12.56 -43.17
C ALA A 74 1.52 -14.07 -43.41
N GLY A 75 2.61 -14.75 -43.79
CA GLY A 75 2.58 -16.20 -44.08
C GLY A 75 2.48 -17.12 -42.88
N THR A 76 2.86 -16.65 -41.69
CA THR A 76 2.86 -17.47 -40.47
C THR A 76 2.00 -16.88 -39.36
N CYS A 77 1.47 -15.68 -39.58
CA CYS A 77 0.89 -14.84 -38.54
C CYS A 77 1.79 -14.69 -37.30
N GLY A 78 3.11 -14.58 -37.48
CA GLY A 78 4.05 -14.57 -36.37
C GLY A 78 5.41 -13.97 -36.71
N GLY A 79 6.40 -14.22 -35.85
CA GLY A 79 7.75 -13.67 -35.98
C GLY A 79 8.66 -14.42 -36.95
N SER A 80 8.22 -15.54 -37.52
CA SER A 80 8.99 -16.32 -38.49
C SER A 80 8.51 -16.08 -39.92
N PRO A 81 9.41 -16.00 -40.91
CA PRO A 81 9.00 -15.83 -42.29
C PRO A 81 8.19 -17.02 -42.83
N GLY A 82 7.39 -16.78 -43.86
CA GLY A 82 6.60 -17.81 -44.53
C GLY A 82 5.91 -17.26 -45.77
N ILE A 83 5.41 -18.17 -46.60
CA ILE A 83 4.70 -17.85 -47.84
C ILE A 83 3.25 -17.49 -47.47
N PRO A 84 2.80 -16.24 -47.66
CA PRO A 84 1.40 -15.90 -47.45
C PRO A 84 0.50 -16.48 -48.53
N SER A 85 -0.71 -16.83 -48.14
CA SER A 85 -1.81 -17.00 -49.09
C SER A 85 -2.07 -15.70 -49.85
N ILE A 86 -2.53 -15.80 -51.09
CA ILE A 86 -2.94 -14.66 -51.92
C ILE A 86 -3.91 -13.74 -51.18
N SER A 87 -4.84 -14.39 -50.46
CA SER A 87 -5.82 -13.79 -49.56
C SER A 87 -5.75 -14.46 -48.21
N GLY A 88 -5.82 -13.69 -47.13
CA GLY A 88 -5.68 -14.23 -45.78
C GLY A 88 -5.97 -13.22 -44.68
N ALA A 89 -5.92 -13.68 -43.44
CA ALA A 89 -6.09 -12.85 -42.26
C ALA A 89 -5.26 -13.36 -41.08
N CYS A 90 -4.81 -12.43 -40.25
CA CYS A 90 -4.12 -12.72 -38.99
C CYS A 90 -4.71 -11.89 -37.85
N ALA A 91 -4.70 -12.44 -36.64
CA ALA A 91 -4.90 -11.65 -35.43
C ALA A 91 -3.62 -10.86 -35.13
N PHE A 92 -3.68 -9.53 -35.14
CA PHE A 92 -2.56 -8.66 -34.78
C PHE A 92 -2.77 -8.13 -33.36
N VAL A 93 -1.95 -8.58 -32.40
CA VAL A 93 -1.99 -8.09 -31.02
C VAL A 93 -1.37 -6.69 -30.96
N ILE A 94 -2.11 -5.71 -30.45
CA ILE A 94 -1.56 -4.37 -30.24
C ILE A 94 -0.62 -4.40 -29.04
N PRO A 95 0.67 -4.01 -29.20
CA PRO A 95 1.61 -4.05 -28.08
C PRO A 95 1.17 -3.14 -26.93
N ASN A 96 1.46 -3.56 -25.71
CA ASN A 96 1.33 -2.68 -24.55
C ASN A 96 2.37 -1.54 -24.65
N GLY A 97 1.98 -0.32 -24.30
CA GLY A 97 2.87 0.84 -24.24
C GLY A 97 3.03 1.63 -25.55
N VAL A 98 2.32 1.27 -26.61
CA VAL A 98 2.23 2.14 -27.79
C VAL A 98 1.43 3.41 -27.44
N PRO A 99 1.78 4.59 -27.99
CA PRO A 99 1.02 5.82 -27.74
C PRO A 99 -0.48 5.67 -28.04
N VAL A 100 -1.35 6.23 -27.21
CA VAL A 100 -2.79 6.35 -27.52
C VAL A 100 -2.94 7.32 -28.69
N SER A 101 -3.30 6.81 -29.86
CA SER A 101 -3.34 7.58 -31.10
C SER A 101 -4.08 6.82 -32.20
N THR A 102 -4.03 7.39 -33.41
CA THR A 102 -4.54 6.78 -34.62
C THR A 102 -3.43 6.03 -35.34
N TYR A 103 -3.70 4.77 -35.65
CA TYR A 103 -2.79 3.83 -36.30
C TYR A 103 -3.36 3.34 -37.62
N GLU A 104 -2.49 2.73 -38.41
CA GLU A 104 -2.82 1.96 -39.60
C GLU A 104 -1.87 0.77 -39.73
N TYR A 105 -2.32 -0.28 -40.41
CA TYR A 105 -1.46 -1.35 -40.84
C TYR A 105 -0.90 -1.05 -42.23
N ARG A 106 0.33 -1.47 -42.45
CA ARG A 106 0.98 -1.42 -43.77
C ARG A 106 1.60 -2.77 -44.05
N ILE A 107 1.40 -3.29 -45.26
CA ILE A 107 2.01 -4.56 -45.69
C ILE A 107 3.09 -4.29 -46.73
N PHE A 108 4.25 -4.95 -46.56
CA PHE A 108 5.43 -4.74 -47.37
C PHE A 108 5.92 -6.03 -48.03
N GLN A 109 6.64 -5.88 -49.14
CA GLN A 109 7.39 -6.95 -49.77
C GLN A 109 8.79 -7.12 -49.15
N SER A 110 9.25 -8.36 -48.98
CA SER A 110 10.49 -8.70 -48.28
C SER A 110 11.69 -9.01 -49.19
N ASN A 111 11.61 -8.82 -50.50
CA ASN A 111 12.78 -9.02 -51.38
C ASN A 111 13.46 -7.67 -51.70
N GLY A 112 14.26 -7.15 -50.76
CA GLY A 112 15.13 -5.97 -51.00
C GLY A 112 14.72 -4.64 -50.34
N GLY A 113 13.58 -4.58 -49.65
CA GLY A 113 13.25 -3.50 -48.70
C GLY A 113 12.18 -2.48 -49.16
N VAL A 114 11.22 -2.23 -48.27
CA VAL A 114 10.26 -1.10 -48.17
C VAL A 114 9.28 -0.80 -49.32
N THR A 115 9.10 -1.68 -50.32
CA THR A 115 7.94 -1.51 -51.23
C THR A 115 6.64 -1.84 -50.49
N LYS A 116 5.91 -0.78 -50.11
CA LYS A 116 4.57 -0.87 -49.51
C LYS A 116 3.58 -1.34 -50.57
N LEU A 117 2.84 -2.39 -50.27
CA LEU A 117 1.84 -2.97 -51.19
C LEU A 117 0.46 -2.39 -50.92
N ALA A 118 0.09 -2.25 -49.64
CA ALA A 118 -1.20 -1.70 -49.24
C ALA A 118 -1.14 -1.10 -47.82
N THR A 119 -2.08 -0.20 -47.54
CA THR A 119 -2.33 0.40 -46.23
C THR A 119 -3.78 0.14 -45.84
N SER A 120 -4.05 -0.17 -44.57
CA SER A 120 -5.41 -0.36 -44.08
C SER A 120 -6.12 0.97 -43.84
N PRO A 121 -7.47 0.98 -43.70
CA PRO A 121 -8.15 2.09 -43.03
C PRO A 121 -7.56 2.34 -41.63
N THR A 122 -7.64 3.59 -41.18
CA THR A 122 -7.11 3.99 -39.87
C THR A 122 -7.97 3.46 -38.72
N PHE A 123 -7.34 3.24 -37.56
CA PHE A 123 -7.98 2.78 -36.35
C PHE A 123 -7.41 3.47 -35.12
N THR A 124 -8.25 3.62 -34.09
CA THR A 124 -7.80 4.23 -32.83
C THR A 124 -7.30 3.15 -31.89
N VAL A 125 -6.09 3.32 -31.36
CA VAL A 125 -5.60 2.53 -30.23
C VAL A 125 -5.92 3.29 -28.95
N THR A 126 -6.66 2.65 -28.05
CA THR A 126 -6.99 3.21 -26.74
C THR A 126 -6.22 2.50 -25.63
N ALA A 127 -6.01 3.22 -24.52
CA ALA A 127 -5.58 2.58 -23.29
C ALA A 127 -6.76 1.80 -22.68
N PRO A 128 -6.49 0.68 -21.99
CA PRO A 128 -7.53 0.06 -21.19
C PRO A 128 -7.97 0.98 -20.04
N ALA A 129 -9.25 0.90 -19.65
CA ALA A 129 -9.74 1.67 -18.51
C ALA A 129 -9.11 1.11 -17.23
N CYS A 130 -8.24 1.88 -16.57
CA CYS A 130 -7.69 1.50 -15.28
C CYS A 130 -8.79 1.69 -14.22
N THR A 131 -9.06 0.65 -13.43
CA THR A 131 -10.02 0.78 -12.33
C THR A 131 -9.30 1.29 -11.08
N VAL A 132 -9.96 2.18 -10.34
CA VAL A 132 -9.55 2.51 -8.98
C VAL A 132 -9.87 1.30 -8.11
N GLY A 133 -8.95 0.91 -7.22
CA GLY A 133 -9.24 -0.03 -6.17
C GLY A 133 -10.39 0.44 -5.28
N SER A 134 -10.87 -0.42 -4.40
CA SER A 134 -11.99 -0.11 -3.50
C SER A 134 -11.68 -0.51 -2.05
N GLY A 135 -12.41 0.11 -1.12
CA GLY A 135 -12.27 -0.10 0.33
C GLY A 135 -11.63 1.09 1.05
N GLY A 136 -11.93 1.25 2.34
CA GLY A 136 -11.43 2.36 3.15
C GLY A 136 -11.88 3.74 2.67
N THR A 137 -11.35 4.79 3.30
CA THR A 137 -11.54 6.17 2.85
C THR A 137 -10.56 6.48 1.73
N ILE A 138 -11.07 6.91 0.58
CA ILE A 138 -10.27 7.24 -0.60
C ILE A 138 -9.93 8.73 -0.60
N THR A 139 -8.64 9.05 -0.74
CA THR A 139 -8.15 10.40 -0.98
C THR A 139 -7.11 10.40 -2.10
N TYR A 140 -6.78 11.59 -2.61
CA TYR A 140 -5.85 11.78 -3.72
C TYR A 140 -4.75 12.76 -3.34
N THR A 141 -3.52 12.53 -3.79
CA THR A 141 -2.38 13.44 -3.62
C THR A 141 -1.86 13.91 -4.97
N ASP A 142 -1.04 14.97 -4.97
CA ASP A 142 -0.27 15.40 -6.13
C ASP A 142 0.82 14.38 -6.53
N SER A 143 1.57 14.69 -7.59
CA SER A 143 2.62 13.83 -8.15
C SER A 143 3.85 13.66 -7.26
N ASN A 144 4.03 14.54 -6.27
CA ASN A 144 5.04 14.37 -5.22
C ASN A 144 4.52 13.49 -4.07
N GLY A 145 3.27 13.04 -4.15
CA GLY A 145 2.62 12.29 -3.10
C GLY A 145 2.31 13.17 -1.89
N LEU A 146 2.00 14.45 -2.08
CA LEU A 146 1.64 15.43 -1.05
C LEU A 146 0.22 16.01 -1.27
N ASN A 147 -0.26 16.83 -0.32
CA ASN A 147 -1.52 17.59 -0.44
C ASN A 147 -2.78 16.72 -0.66
N PRO A 148 -3.19 15.92 0.34
CA PRO A 148 -4.33 15.01 0.23
C PRO A 148 -5.66 15.78 0.08
N ARG A 149 -6.53 15.32 -0.83
CA ARG A 149 -7.86 15.88 -1.11
C ARG A 149 -8.92 14.81 -1.41
N PRO A 150 -10.22 15.08 -1.23
CA PRO A 150 -11.28 14.07 -1.36
C PRO A 150 -11.75 13.79 -2.79
N SER A 151 -11.40 14.61 -3.79
CA SER A 151 -11.86 14.44 -5.18
C SER A 151 -10.71 14.29 -6.19
N PRO A 152 -10.83 13.39 -7.21
CA PRO A 152 -9.82 13.24 -8.27
C PRO A 152 -9.82 14.41 -9.27
N PRO A 153 -8.78 14.60 -10.12
CA PRO A 153 -7.38 14.22 -9.94
C PRO A 153 -6.38 15.40 -10.14
N TYR A 154 -5.14 15.20 -9.69
CA TYR A 154 -3.97 15.78 -10.34
C TYR A 154 -3.45 14.72 -11.31
N THR A 155 -3.22 15.07 -12.57
CA THR A 155 -2.56 14.16 -13.52
C THR A 155 -1.19 13.75 -12.95
N GLY A 156 -0.93 12.44 -12.85
CA GLY A 156 0.31 11.90 -12.29
C GLY A 156 0.39 11.87 -10.76
N GLY A 157 -0.72 12.05 -10.04
CA GLY A 157 -0.81 11.95 -8.57
C GLY A 157 -0.89 10.53 -8.02
N TYR A 158 -1.32 10.37 -6.76
CA TYR A 158 -1.56 9.06 -6.14
C TYR A 158 -2.98 8.97 -5.56
N ILE A 159 -3.45 7.73 -5.42
CA ILE A 159 -4.66 7.34 -4.71
C ILE A 159 -4.25 6.70 -3.38
N LEU A 160 -4.91 7.10 -2.30
CA LEU A 160 -4.71 6.55 -0.97
C LEU A 160 -6.01 5.90 -0.48
N HIS A 161 -5.89 4.70 0.09
CA HIS A 161 -6.95 4.04 0.85
C HIS A 161 -6.54 4.01 2.33
N THR A 162 -7.35 4.65 3.18
CA THR A 162 -7.06 4.74 4.62
C THR A 162 -8.10 3.99 5.44
N TYR A 163 -7.64 3.15 6.37
CA TYR A 163 -8.45 2.43 7.34
C TYR A 163 -8.03 2.88 8.74
N ALA A 164 -8.84 3.73 9.36
CA ALA A 164 -8.53 4.47 10.59
C ALA A 164 -9.48 4.13 11.74
N THR A 165 -10.16 2.99 11.67
CA THR A 165 -11.00 2.45 12.75
C THR A 165 -10.64 0.98 12.96
N PRO A 166 -10.53 0.52 14.22
CA PRO A 166 -10.28 -0.90 14.48
C PRO A 166 -11.36 -1.81 13.88
N GLY A 167 -10.95 -2.96 13.35
CA GLY A 167 -11.86 -3.93 12.75
C GLY A 167 -11.29 -4.61 11.51
N THR A 168 -12.13 -5.40 10.85
CA THR A 168 -11.81 -6.14 9.62
C THR A 168 -12.52 -5.50 8.43
N PHE A 169 -11.77 -5.29 7.36
CA PHE A 169 -12.21 -4.68 6.11
C PHE A 169 -11.62 -5.42 4.91
N SER A 170 -12.00 -4.99 3.72
CA SER A 170 -11.45 -5.50 2.46
C SER A 170 -10.90 -4.36 1.61
N PHE A 171 -9.72 -4.58 1.03
CA PHE A 171 -9.17 -3.78 -0.06
C PHE A 171 -9.23 -4.57 -1.36
N THR A 172 -9.89 -4.04 -2.38
CA THR A 172 -9.81 -4.61 -3.73
C THR A 172 -8.72 -3.90 -4.50
N ALA A 173 -7.69 -4.63 -4.92
CA ALA A 173 -6.60 -4.04 -5.68
C ALA A 173 -7.10 -3.55 -7.05
N PRO A 174 -6.62 -2.39 -7.53
CA PRO A 174 -6.93 -1.90 -8.87
C PRO A 174 -6.58 -2.94 -9.94
N THR A 175 -7.40 -3.07 -10.98
CA THR A 175 -7.07 -3.89 -12.15
C THR A 175 -6.40 -3.00 -13.19
N PRO A 176 -5.15 -3.28 -13.61
CA PRO A 176 -4.73 -2.88 -14.93
C PRO A 176 -5.41 -3.81 -15.93
N ALA A 177 -5.86 -3.25 -17.04
CA ALA A 177 -5.54 -3.88 -18.30
C ALA A 177 -4.36 -3.09 -18.87
N GLY A 178 -3.27 -3.77 -19.25
CA GLY A 178 -2.15 -3.14 -19.98
C GLY A 178 -1.10 -2.32 -19.18
N GLY A 179 -1.01 -2.43 -17.85
CA GLY A 179 0.15 -1.90 -17.08
C GLY A 179 -0.06 -0.63 -16.23
N CYS A 180 -1.30 -0.22 -15.94
CA CYS A 180 -1.62 1.01 -15.20
C CYS A 180 -1.20 1.07 -13.71
N VAL A 181 -0.73 -0.01 -13.10
CA VAL A 181 -0.41 -0.03 -11.65
C VAL A 181 1.01 -0.53 -11.47
N ALA A 182 1.98 0.39 -11.53
CA ALA A 182 3.41 0.04 -11.48
C ALA A 182 3.89 -0.36 -10.06
N SER A 183 3.22 0.09 -9.00
CA SER A 183 3.58 -0.24 -7.61
C SER A 183 2.48 0.13 -6.61
N ILE A 184 2.13 -0.78 -5.71
CA ILE A 184 1.29 -0.51 -4.52
C ILE A 184 2.20 -0.53 -3.29
N VAL A 185 2.12 0.52 -2.46
CA VAL A 185 2.84 0.64 -1.18
C VAL A 185 1.81 0.64 -0.06
N SER A 186 2.08 -0.06 1.03
CA SER A 186 1.23 -0.05 2.24
C SER A 186 2.03 0.27 3.49
N LEU A 187 1.35 0.90 4.46
CA LEU A 187 1.81 1.09 5.83
C LEU A 187 0.85 0.37 6.76
N ALA A 188 1.40 -0.46 7.65
CA ALA A 188 0.67 -1.09 8.74
C ALA A 188 1.22 -0.62 10.09
N VAL A 189 0.35 -0.06 10.92
CA VAL A 189 0.66 0.36 12.30
C VAL A 189 -0.23 -0.43 13.25
N GLY A 190 0.35 -1.20 14.16
CA GLY A 190 -0.41 -1.91 15.21
C GLY A 190 -0.99 -0.96 16.26
N GLY A 191 -1.94 -1.43 17.05
CA GLY A 191 -2.43 -0.67 18.21
C GLY A 191 -1.37 -0.59 19.31
N GLY A 192 -1.28 0.55 20.00
CA GLY A 192 -0.40 0.72 21.15
C GLY A 192 -0.92 -0.01 22.39
N GLY A 193 -0.03 -0.34 23.32
CA GLY A 193 -0.40 -0.91 24.62
C GLY A 193 -0.94 0.13 25.60
N GLY A 194 -1.76 -0.29 26.56
CA GLY A 194 -2.20 0.57 27.66
C GLY A 194 -1.10 0.81 28.70
N GLY A 195 -1.12 1.96 29.36
CA GLY A 195 -0.25 2.23 30.51
C GLY A 195 -0.69 1.42 31.74
N GLY A 196 0.24 1.11 32.62
CA GLY A 196 -0.06 0.45 33.90
C GLY A 196 -0.86 1.35 34.84
N GLY A 197 -1.62 0.74 35.74
CA GLY A 197 -2.23 1.42 36.89
C GLY A 197 -1.18 1.80 37.95
N VAL A 198 -1.61 2.53 38.99
CA VAL A 198 -0.86 2.93 40.21
C VAL A 198 0.67 2.95 40.06
N ILE A 199 1.24 4.12 39.80
CA ILE A 199 2.68 4.30 39.56
C ILE A 199 3.11 3.31 38.46
N GLY A 200 2.37 3.39 37.36
CA GLY A 200 2.44 2.42 36.28
C GLY A 200 3.45 2.81 35.22
N GLY A 201 4.06 1.81 34.61
CA GLY A 201 4.89 2.01 33.42
C GLY A 201 4.04 2.50 32.25
N GLY A 202 4.67 3.21 31.31
CA GLY A 202 4.02 3.58 30.05
C GLY A 202 3.79 2.35 29.16
N GLY A 203 2.71 2.35 28.37
CA GLY A 203 2.46 1.32 27.35
C GLY A 203 3.43 1.44 26.17
N GLY A 204 3.77 0.32 25.54
CA GLY A 204 4.60 0.30 24.34
C GLY A 204 3.85 0.82 23.10
N GLY A 205 4.57 1.46 22.19
CA GLY A 205 4.03 1.84 20.88
C GLY A 205 3.76 0.61 20.00
N GLY A 206 2.76 0.72 19.13
CA GLY A 206 2.48 -0.26 18.09
C GLY A 206 3.59 -0.29 17.03
N GLY A 207 3.83 -1.47 16.48
CA GLY A 207 4.82 -1.69 15.44
C GLY A 207 4.44 -1.05 14.13
N VAL A 208 5.41 -0.44 13.46
CA VAL A 208 5.24 0.30 12.20
C VAL A 208 5.98 -0.43 11.07
N ARG A 209 5.26 -0.84 10.03
CA ARG A 209 5.83 -1.57 8.89
C ARG A 209 5.34 -1.01 7.57
N THR A 210 6.28 -0.66 6.70
CA THR A 210 6.01 -0.28 5.31
C THR A 210 6.35 -1.45 4.40
N PHE A 211 5.52 -1.69 3.39
CA PHE A 211 5.72 -2.72 2.39
C PHE A 211 5.49 -2.18 1.00
N ASN A 212 6.27 -2.66 0.04
CA ASN A 212 6.19 -2.25 -1.36
C ASN A 212 6.04 -3.53 -2.22
N GLY A 213 4.91 -3.66 -2.91
CA GLY A 213 4.62 -4.81 -3.79
C GLY A 213 3.63 -5.83 -3.20
N GLY A 214 3.58 -7.03 -3.80
CA GLY A 214 2.79 -8.17 -3.32
C GLY A 214 1.29 -8.14 -3.64
N PHE A 215 0.77 -7.10 -4.28
CA PHE A 215 -0.65 -7.00 -4.65
C PHE A 215 -0.87 -7.47 -6.09
N THR A 216 -1.84 -8.36 -6.27
CA THR A 216 -2.29 -8.89 -7.55
C THR A 216 -3.54 -8.11 -7.98
N ALA A 217 -3.53 -7.67 -9.24
CA ALA A 217 -4.62 -6.95 -9.85
C ALA A 217 -5.98 -7.59 -9.60
N GLY A 218 -6.99 -6.79 -9.21
CA GLY A 218 -8.36 -7.24 -8.99
C GLY A 218 -8.56 -8.21 -7.82
N THR A 219 -7.49 -8.56 -7.10
CA THR A 219 -7.59 -9.45 -5.93
C THR A 219 -8.11 -8.67 -4.73
N VAL A 220 -8.99 -9.31 -3.97
CA VAL A 220 -9.50 -8.79 -2.70
C VAL A 220 -8.57 -9.25 -1.58
N TYR A 221 -8.07 -8.29 -0.81
CA TYR A 221 -7.20 -8.49 0.34
C TYR A 221 -7.94 -8.15 1.62
N GLU A 222 -7.78 -8.99 2.64
CA GLU A 222 -8.22 -8.67 4.00
C GLU A 222 -7.32 -7.56 4.58
N VAL A 223 -7.97 -6.58 5.22
CA VAL A 223 -7.34 -5.50 5.96
C VAL A 223 -7.82 -5.59 7.40
N VAL A 224 -6.90 -5.68 8.36
CA VAL A 224 -7.23 -5.64 9.79
C VAL A 224 -6.55 -4.44 10.43
N VAL A 225 -7.32 -3.62 11.15
CA VAL A 225 -6.81 -2.51 11.95
C VAL A 225 -6.89 -2.90 13.42
N GLY A 226 -5.74 -2.91 14.10
CA GLY A 226 -5.63 -3.24 15.51
C GLY A 226 -6.19 -2.15 16.42
N ALA A 227 -6.99 -2.54 17.40
CA ALA A 227 -7.37 -1.69 18.53
C ALA A 227 -6.18 -1.46 19.47
N GLY A 228 -6.17 -0.31 20.16
CA GLY A 228 -5.24 -0.09 21.27
C GLY A 228 -5.62 -0.89 22.50
N GLY A 229 -4.63 -1.14 23.37
CA GLY A 229 -4.83 -1.80 24.66
C GLY A 229 -5.50 -0.88 25.67
N SER A 230 -6.24 -1.45 26.61
CA SER A 230 -6.85 -0.73 27.73
C SER A 230 -5.80 -0.40 28.79
N GLY A 231 -5.94 0.76 29.41
CA GLY A 231 -5.12 1.14 30.56
C GLY A 231 -5.39 0.25 31.78
N GLY A 232 -4.36 0.02 32.59
CA GLY A 232 -4.42 -0.79 33.78
C GLY A 232 -5.26 -0.14 34.88
N GLN A 233 -6.08 -0.94 35.57
CA GLN A 233 -6.94 -0.47 36.66
C GLN A 233 -6.12 -0.10 37.90
N ALA A 234 -6.62 0.85 38.70
CA ALA A 234 -5.99 1.20 39.98
C ALA A 234 -6.31 0.16 41.06
N TRP A 235 -5.53 0.10 42.16
CA TRP A 235 -5.68 -0.73 43.37
C TRP A 235 -6.80 -1.79 43.34
N VAL A 236 -6.65 -2.79 42.45
CA VAL A 236 -7.37 -4.06 42.52
C VAL A 236 -6.32 -5.13 42.74
N THR A 237 -6.53 -5.96 43.76
CA THR A 237 -5.56 -6.92 44.31
C THR A 237 -5.15 -8.07 43.37
N SER A 238 -5.49 -8.01 42.07
CA SER A 238 -5.25 -9.12 41.15
C SER A 238 -4.66 -8.77 39.77
N ASN A 239 -4.93 -7.61 39.16
CA ASN A 239 -4.23 -7.22 37.92
C ASN A 239 -4.39 -5.73 37.56
N GLY A 240 -3.31 -4.96 37.68
CA GLY A 240 -3.28 -3.53 37.31
C GLY A 240 -2.39 -3.22 36.11
N GLN A 241 -1.89 -4.24 35.40
CA GLN A 241 -1.08 -4.06 34.20
C GLN A 241 -1.95 -3.50 33.05
N GLY A 242 -1.38 -2.64 32.21
CA GLY A 242 -2.03 -2.29 30.95
C GLY A 242 -2.16 -3.51 30.04
N THR A 243 -3.17 -3.55 29.17
CA THR A 243 -3.29 -4.64 28.19
C THR A 243 -2.54 -4.33 26.91
N ALA A 244 -2.17 -5.37 26.17
CA ALA A 244 -1.53 -5.22 24.88
C ALA A 244 -2.51 -4.66 23.83
N GLY A 245 -2.01 -3.86 22.90
CA GLY A 245 -2.72 -3.52 21.67
C GLY A 245 -2.78 -4.71 20.71
N ASN A 246 -3.72 -4.67 19.78
CA ASN A 246 -3.87 -5.67 18.74
C ASN A 246 -3.01 -5.35 17.51
N PRO A 247 -2.54 -6.37 16.76
CA PRO A 247 -1.80 -6.14 15.53
C PRO A 247 -2.70 -5.58 14.43
N SER A 248 -2.10 -4.88 13.47
CA SER A 248 -2.72 -4.53 12.20
C SER A 248 -2.10 -5.36 11.07
N TYR A 249 -2.89 -5.69 10.05
CA TYR A 249 -2.51 -6.62 8.99
C TYR A 249 -3.02 -6.19 7.62
N ILE A 250 -2.15 -6.32 6.61
CA ILE A 250 -2.54 -6.27 5.20
C ILE A 250 -1.55 -7.10 4.37
N ASN A 251 -2.05 -8.08 3.62
CA ASN A 251 -1.28 -8.82 2.62
C ASN A 251 0.09 -9.38 3.12
N GLY A 252 0.08 -10.11 4.23
CA GLY A 252 1.30 -10.67 4.83
C GLY A 252 2.15 -9.67 5.64
N VAL A 253 1.79 -8.39 5.66
CA VAL A 253 2.48 -7.33 6.41
C VAL A 253 1.79 -7.14 7.75
N PHE A 254 2.55 -7.30 8.83
CA PHE A 254 2.06 -7.13 10.20
C PHE A 254 2.69 -5.90 10.84
N GLY A 255 1.87 -5.04 11.43
CA GLY A 255 2.31 -4.12 12.49
C GLY A 255 1.94 -4.74 13.83
N SER A 256 2.94 -5.13 14.63
CA SER A 256 2.70 -5.76 15.94
C SER A 256 1.97 -4.83 16.89
N GLY A 257 1.14 -5.37 17.79
CA GLY A 257 0.61 -4.58 18.90
C GLY A 257 1.71 -4.23 19.92
N GLY A 258 1.57 -3.07 20.58
CA GLY A 258 2.41 -2.70 21.71
C GLY A 258 1.99 -3.39 23.00
N GLY A 259 2.93 -3.77 23.86
CA GLY A 259 2.66 -4.37 25.17
C GLY A 259 2.26 -3.34 26.22
N GLY A 260 1.48 -3.76 27.21
CA GLY A 260 1.07 -2.89 28.30
C GLY A 260 2.17 -2.61 29.33
N GLY A 261 2.06 -1.48 30.03
CA GLY A 261 2.99 -1.09 31.09
C GLY A 261 2.77 -1.84 32.40
N GLY A 262 3.84 -2.07 33.16
CA GLY A 262 3.83 -2.72 34.47
C GLY A 262 3.19 -1.89 35.59
N VAL A 263 2.88 -2.49 36.73
CA VAL A 263 2.17 -1.86 37.87
C VAL A 263 2.89 -2.09 39.21
N SER A 264 2.54 -1.31 40.24
CA SER A 264 3.19 -1.36 41.56
C SER A 264 2.69 -2.33 42.62
N VAL A 265 1.52 -2.96 42.42
CA VAL A 265 0.82 -3.59 43.54
C VAL A 265 1.22 -5.05 43.81
N THR A 266 1.90 -5.72 42.87
CA THR A 266 2.33 -7.13 43.01
C THR A 266 3.63 -7.38 42.25
N GLU A 267 4.59 -8.05 42.89
CA GLU A 267 5.92 -8.39 42.31
C GLU A 267 5.83 -9.17 40.98
N SER A 268 4.71 -9.86 40.73
CA SER A 268 4.48 -10.62 39.49
C SER A 268 4.14 -9.76 38.27
N ASN A 269 3.62 -8.54 38.46
CA ASN A 269 3.07 -7.69 37.38
C ASN A 269 3.83 -6.36 37.20
N LYS A 270 5.00 -6.23 37.85
CA LYS A 270 5.84 -5.02 37.80
C LYS A 270 6.55 -4.83 36.47
N ASN A 271 6.73 -5.90 35.69
CA ASN A 271 7.41 -5.82 34.42
C ASN A 271 6.45 -5.31 33.33
N GLY A 272 6.98 -4.53 32.39
CA GLY A 272 6.26 -4.24 31.16
C GLY A 272 6.13 -5.50 30.29
N ALA A 273 5.00 -5.64 29.59
CA ALA A 273 4.90 -6.57 28.46
C ALA A 273 5.69 -6.01 27.25
N THR A 274 5.69 -6.68 26.10
CA THR A 274 6.52 -6.31 24.92
C THR A 274 6.60 -4.79 24.65
N GLY A 275 7.76 -4.16 24.88
CA GLY A 275 7.96 -2.71 24.72
C GLY A 275 7.29 -1.81 25.77
N GLY A 276 6.54 -2.34 26.73
CA GLY A 276 5.98 -1.60 27.88
C GLY A 276 7.04 -1.27 28.92
N GLY A 277 6.87 -0.16 29.63
CA GLY A 277 7.76 0.25 30.73
C GLY A 277 7.51 -0.55 32.00
N GLY A 278 8.56 -0.72 32.82
CA GLY A 278 8.44 -1.27 34.17
C GLY A 278 7.67 -0.34 35.12
N GLY A 279 6.80 -0.93 35.95
CA GLY A 279 6.11 -0.25 37.05
C GLY A 279 6.99 -0.12 38.31
N PHE A 280 6.42 0.51 39.35
CA PHE A 280 7.09 0.68 40.64
C PHE A 280 6.98 -0.58 41.54
N SER A 281 8.01 -1.41 41.62
CA SER A 281 8.21 -2.40 42.71
C SER A 281 9.61 -2.93 42.57
N THR A 282 10.40 -2.95 43.66
CA THR A 282 11.78 -3.48 43.76
C THR A 282 12.42 -3.92 42.43
N SER A 283 12.76 -2.98 41.54
CA SER A 283 13.20 -3.20 40.14
C SER A 283 12.18 -3.86 39.19
N GLY A 284 11.30 -3.07 38.59
CA GLY A 284 10.42 -3.47 37.48
C GLY A 284 11.16 -3.39 36.15
N ALA A 285 11.24 -4.50 35.42
CA ALA A 285 11.90 -4.55 34.12
C ALA A 285 11.01 -3.96 33.02
N GLY A 286 11.61 -3.24 32.08
CA GLY A 286 10.97 -2.93 30.80
C GLY A 286 10.79 -4.20 29.98
N GLY A 287 9.69 -4.31 29.24
CA GLY A 287 9.49 -5.42 28.33
C GLY A 287 10.29 -5.24 27.05
N SER A 288 10.84 -6.33 26.53
CA SER A 288 11.59 -6.32 25.26
C SER A 288 10.69 -5.96 24.07
N GLY A 289 11.19 -5.16 23.14
CA GLY A 289 10.50 -4.79 21.92
C GLY A 289 10.41 -5.94 20.91
N THR A 290 9.56 -5.77 19.91
CA THR A 290 9.50 -6.69 18.77
C THR A 290 10.59 -6.33 17.75
N ALA A 291 11.52 -7.26 17.50
CA ALA A 291 12.64 -7.03 16.58
C ALA A 291 12.18 -6.45 15.22
N GLY A 292 12.73 -5.28 14.86
CA GLY A 292 12.43 -4.58 13.62
C GLY A 292 11.06 -3.88 13.56
N GLN A 293 10.33 -3.81 14.68
CA GLN A 293 9.01 -3.16 14.77
C GLN A 293 8.85 -2.27 16.01
N GLY A 294 9.55 -2.54 17.10
CA GLY A 294 9.50 -1.77 18.34
C GLY A 294 10.74 -1.97 19.19
N TYR A 295 10.98 -1.03 20.09
CA TYR A 295 12.11 -1.03 21.01
C TYR A 295 11.67 -1.37 22.44
N ASP A 296 12.66 -1.70 23.27
CA ASP A 296 12.45 -2.06 24.67
C ASP A 296 11.86 -0.89 25.47
N GLY A 297 11.01 -1.24 26.45
CA GLY A 297 10.59 -0.31 27.48
C GLY A 297 11.73 0.00 28.46
N GLY A 298 11.60 1.12 29.17
CA GLY A 298 12.52 1.46 30.24
C GLY A 298 12.31 0.57 31.47
N SER A 299 13.36 0.43 32.28
CA SER A 299 13.33 -0.29 33.55
C SER A 299 13.40 0.67 34.75
N THR A 300 12.94 0.21 35.91
CA THR A 300 13.15 0.87 37.20
C THR A 300 14.26 0.13 37.95
N THR A 301 15.18 0.87 38.59
CA THR A 301 16.40 0.28 39.20
C THR A 301 16.40 0.27 40.73
N ASP A 302 15.56 1.08 41.37
CA ASP A 302 15.47 1.22 42.84
C ASP A 302 14.00 1.43 43.30
N SER A 303 13.75 1.40 44.62
CA SER A 303 12.46 1.71 45.25
C SER A 303 12.09 3.21 45.19
N GLY A 304 12.18 3.80 44.00
CA GLY A 304 11.76 5.18 43.74
C GLY A 304 10.27 5.27 43.46
N ASN A 305 9.64 6.40 43.80
CA ASN A 305 8.21 6.67 43.61
C ASN A 305 7.81 6.90 42.14
N THR A 306 8.44 6.21 41.18
CA THR A 306 8.35 6.49 39.74
C THR A 306 8.37 5.22 38.91
N ALA A 307 7.73 5.28 37.76
CA ALA A 307 7.74 4.22 36.76
C ALA A 307 8.44 4.63 35.46
N ALA A 308 8.82 3.64 34.66
CA ALA A 308 9.55 3.82 33.43
C ALA A 308 8.62 4.03 32.22
N GLY A 309 9.16 4.64 31.15
CA GLY A 309 8.42 4.86 29.91
C GLY A 309 8.40 3.60 29.03
N GLY A 310 7.36 3.46 28.21
CA GLY A 310 7.29 2.43 27.17
C GLY A 310 8.18 2.77 25.97
N GLY A 311 8.74 1.76 25.31
CA GLY A 311 9.45 1.88 24.05
C GLY A 311 8.51 2.23 22.90
N GLY A 312 9.01 3.01 21.95
CA GLY A 312 8.31 3.31 20.71
C GLY A 312 8.82 2.45 19.55
N ALA A 313 8.27 2.67 18.36
CA ALA A 313 8.71 2.04 17.12
C ALA A 313 10.11 2.52 16.67
N GLY A 314 10.57 3.67 17.17
CA GLY A 314 11.80 4.36 16.76
C GLY A 314 12.85 4.54 17.87
N GLY A 315 12.54 4.23 19.13
CA GLY A 315 13.51 4.30 20.22
C GLY A 315 13.02 3.72 21.53
N VAL A 316 13.98 3.40 22.40
CA VAL A 316 13.75 2.83 23.74
C VAL A 316 12.99 3.78 24.66
N GLY A 317 12.26 3.22 25.62
CA GLY A 317 11.63 3.97 26.71
C GLY A 317 12.65 4.44 27.75
N GLY A 318 12.36 5.56 28.41
CA GLY A 318 13.19 6.13 29.46
C GLY A 318 13.17 5.26 30.71
N SER A 319 14.34 4.80 31.14
CA SER A 319 14.54 4.14 32.44
C SER A 319 14.66 5.17 33.56
N VAL A 320 14.28 4.80 34.78
CA VAL A 320 14.30 5.70 35.94
C VAL A 320 14.99 5.07 37.16
N GLY A 321 15.64 5.93 37.95
CA GLY A 321 16.26 5.61 39.24
C GLY A 321 15.56 6.31 40.41
N VAL A 322 16.23 6.50 41.53
CA VAL A 322 15.65 7.16 42.73
C VAL A 322 15.38 8.65 42.53
N GLN A 323 14.25 9.13 43.07
CA GLN A 323 13.87 10.55 43.16
C GLN A 323 13.83 11.32 41.82
N GLN A 324 13.25 10.73 40.77
CA GLN A 324 13.20 11.35 39.44
C GLN A 324 11.77 11.62 38.96
N ASN A 325 11.64 12.24 37.79
CA ASN A 325 10.38 12.24 37.05
C ASN A 325 10.10 10.84 36.47
N GLY A 326 8.87 10.61 36.02
CA GLY A 326 8.53 9.39 35.29
C GLY A 326 9.33 9.28 33.99
N GLY A 327 9.60 8.04 33.57
CA GLY A 327 10.37 7.79 32.35
C GLY A 327 9.61 8.26 31.11
N ASN A 328 10.26 8.99 30.22
CA ASN A 328 9.65 9.41 28.95
C ASN A 328 9.42 8.21 28.03
N GLY A 329 8.34 8.27 27.24
CA GLY A 329 8.08 7.29 26.19
C GLY A 329 9.09 7.39 25.04
N GLY A 330 9.43 6.24 24.47
CA GLY A 330 10.30 6.14 23.30
C GLY A 330 9.65 6.74 22.05
N VAL A 331 10.48 7.29 21.16
CA VAL A 331 10.02 7.93 19.93
C VAL A 331 9.46 6.89 18.94
N GLY A 332 8.46 7.28 18.14
CA GLY A 332 7.95 6.52 17.00
C GLY A 332 8.81 6.65 15.73
N VAL A 333 8.26 6.22 14.59
CA VAL A 333 8.90 6.32 13.26
C VAL A 333 8.06 7.20 12.34
N SER A 334 8.72 7.99 11.49
CA SER A 334 8.05 8.83 10.51
C SER A 334 7.67 8.07 9.24
N SER A 335 6.53 8.40 8.66
CA SER A 335 6.12 7.95 7.32
C SER A 335 5.42 9.07 6.57
N SER A 336 5.75 9.24 5.29
CA SER A 336 5.15 10.21 4.38
C SER A 336 4.03 9.61 3.52
N ILE A 337 3.60 8.37 3.80
CA ILE A 337 2.64 7.64 2.96
C ILE A 337 1.30 8.37 2.81
N SER A 338 0.90 9.17 3.80
CA SER A 338 -0.39 9.88 3.87
C SER A 338 -0.45 11.19 3.10
N GLY A 339 0.63 11.65 2.46
CA GLY A 339 0.68 12.99 1.89
C GLY A 339 1.45 14.02 2.71
N SER A 340 1.89 13.65 3.90
CA SER A 340 2.64 14.47 4.83
C SER A 340 3.44 13.56 5.78
N SER A 341 4.54 14.07 6.34
CA SER A 341 5.34 13.31 7.31
C SER A 341 4.58 13.22 8.63
N VAL A 342 4.15 12.02 9.01
CA VAL A 342 3.47 11.74 10.27
C VAL A 342 4.27 10.71 11.06
N MET A 343 4.35 10.89 12.38
CA MET A 343 5.00 9.94 13.29
C MET A 343 3.99 8.90 13.79
N TYR A 344 4.42 7.64 13.86
CA TYR A 344 3.61 6.51 14.31
C TYR A 344 4.36 5.67 15.35
N GLY A 345 3.65 5.09 16.30
CA GLY A 345 4.16 4.14 17.27
C GLY A 345 4.99 4.76 18.40
N GLY A 346 4.63 5.95 18.89
CA GLY A 346 5.30 6.52 20.08
C GLY A 346 4.95 5.76 21.36
N GLY A 347 5.91 5.52 22.25
CA GLY A 347 5.66 4.89 23.56
C GLY A 347 5.03 5.84 24.57
N GLY A 348 4.33 5.32 25.57
CA GLY A 348 3.74 6.10 26.66
C GLY A 348 4.76 6.49 27.74
N GLY A 349 4.54 7.59 28.44
CA GLY A 349 5.33 7.99 29.61
C GLY A 349 4.93 7.27 30.89
N GLY A 350 5.89 7.04 31.80
CA GLY A 350 5.66 6.41 33.10
C GLY A 350 5.02 7.37 34.11
N GLY A 351 4.16 6.83 34.98
CA GLY A 351 3.53 7.58 36.06
C GLY A 351 4.43 7.73 37.29
N VAL A 352 4.02 8.61 38.21
CA VAL A 352 4.74 8.87 39.47
C VAL A 352 3.81 8.91 40.67
N ARG A 353 4.30 8.47 41.82
CA ARG A 353 3.69 8.72 43.13
C ARG A 353 4.03 10.10 43.59
N TYR A 354 3.02 10.77 44.13
CA TYR A 354 3.21 12.01 44.83
C TYR A 354 3.87 11.79 46.19
N VAL A 355 4.85 12.63 46.52
CA VAL A 355 5.46 12.69 47.85
C VAL A 355 5.37 14.10 48.39
N LEU A 356 4.97 14.22 49.65
CA LEU A 356 4.97 15.49 50.39
C LEU A 356 6.43 15.90 50.69
N TRP A 357 7.00 16.70 49.78
CA TRP A 357 8.22 17.51 49.93
C TRP A 357 9.57 16.76 50.16
N PRO A 358 10.69 17.22 49.56
CA PRO A 358 10.85 18.44 48.75
C PRO A 358 10.70 18.26 47.23
N ALA A 359 10.13 17.16 46.71
CA ALA A 359 10.11 16.90 45.26
C ALA A 359 8.70 16.78 44.64
N ASN A 360 8.37 17.70 43.73
CA ASN A 360 7.19 17.64 42.85
C ASN A 360 7.50 16.80 41.60
N TYR A 361 7.39 15.48 41.69
CA TYR A 361 7.60 14.62 40.52
C TYR A 361 6.51 14.82 39.47
N VAL A 362 6.92 14.83 38.21
CA VAL A 362 6.04 14.90 37.05
C VAL A 362 6.08 13.56 36.32
N GLY A 363 4.94 13.12 35.79
CA GLY A 363 4.89 11.96 34.91
C GLY A 363 5.76 12.17 33.66
N GLY A 364 6.24 11.08 33.08
CA GLY A 364 7.03 11.14 31.86
C GLY A 364 6.19 11.62 30.67
N ASN A 365 6.80 12.33 29.75
CA ASN A 365 6.15 12.72 28.50
C ASN A 365 5.94 11.48 27.62
N GLY A 366 4.84 11.43 26.88
CA GLY A 366 4.68 10.47 25.80
C GLY A 366 5.68 10.72 24.66
N GLY A 367 6.08 9.65 23.98
CA GLY A 367 6.97 9.72 22.82
C GLY A 367 6.26 10.29 21.58
N ALA A 368 7.02 11.00 20.74
CA ALA A 368 6.47 11.49 19.47
C ALA A 368 5.97 10.31 18.61
N GLY A 369 4.85 10.49 17.92
CA GLY A 369 4.08 9.37 17.35
C GLY A 369 2.88 8.96 18.21
N GLY A 370 2.40 9.88 19.04
CA GLY A 370 1.11 9.78 19.72
C GLY A 370 1.13 9.10 21.08
N GLY A 371 2.29 8.95 21.73
CA GLY A 371 2.35 8.42 23.09
C GLY A 371 1.61 9.31 24.09
N GLY A 372 0.91 8.69 25.04
CA GLY A 372 0.29 9.36 26.18
C GLY A 372 1.31 9.69 27.27
N SER A 373 1.12 10.82 27.96
CA SER A 373 1.96 11.22 29.10
C SER A 373 1.52 10.51 30.37
N GLY A 374 2.49 10.18 31.22
CA GLY A 374 2.24 9.61 32.54
C GLY A 374 1.59 10.62 33.48
N GLY A 375 0.84 10.12 34.46
CA GLY A 375 0.17 10.96 35.45
C GLY A 375 0.99 11.22 36.71
N ASN A 376 0.70 12.34 37.37
CA ASN A 376 1.03 12.59 38.77
C ASN A 376 -0.26 12.92 39.53
N SER A 377 -0.37 12.45 40.77
CA SER A 377 -1.62 12.55 41.53
C SER A 377 -1.44 13.55 42.67
N TYR A 378 -2.08 14.71 42.59
CA TYR A 378 -2.06 15.72 43.64
C TYR A 378 -3.50 15.99 44.08
N SER A 379 -3.74 16.08 45.39
CA SER A 379 -4.90 16.75 46.01
C SER A 379 -4.37 17.64 47.14
N PRO A 380 -4.76 18.93 47.31
CA PRO A 380 -5.88 19.67 46.71
C PRO A 380 -5.65 20.50 45.41
N TYR A 381 -4.47 20.46 44.78
CA TYR A 381 -4.20 21.06 43.44
C TYR A 381 -4.42 20.02 42.33
N PRO A 382 -4.89 20.39 41.13
CA PRO A 382 -5.15 19.41 40.08
C PRO A 382 -3.84 18.79 39.58
N GLY A 383 -3.54 17.55 40.00
CA GLY A 383 -2.49 16.74 39.38
C GLY A 383 -2.79 16.48 37.89
N THR A 384 -1.77 16.11 37.11
CA THR A 384 -1.97 15.74 35.71
C THR A 384 -2.38 14.27 35.61
N TYR A 385 -3.60 14.02 35.14
CA TYR A 385 -4.06 12.68 34.81
C TYR A 385 -3.23 12.08 33.66
N PRO A 386 -3.01 10.75 33.66
CA PRO A 386 -2.40 10.09 32.51
C PRO A 386 -3.25 10.30 31.26
N THR A 387 -2.61 10.42 30.10
CA THR A 387 -3.33 10.57 28.84
C THR A 387 -3.30 9.29 28.01
N ASN A 388 -4.33 9.11 27.19
CA ASN A 388 -4.40 8.03 26.22
C ASN A 388 -3.39 8.27 25.09
N GLY A 389 -2.95 7.17 24.46
CA GLY A 389 -2.31 7.24 23.16
C GLY A 389 -3.26 7.83 22.12
N VAL A 390 -2.71 8.56 21.16
CA VAL A 390 -3.48 9.20 20.08
C VAL A 390 -3.99 8.12 19.13
N SER A 391 -5.30 8.09 18.88
CA SER A 391 -5.89 7.17 17.92
C SER A 391 -5.23 7.27 16.54
N ASN A 392 -5.13 6.14 15.85
CA ASN A 392 -4.59 6.02 14.49
C ASN A 392 -3.09 6.32 14.36
N THR A 393 -2.40 6.39 15.49
CA THR A 393 -0.94 6.50 15.53
C THR A 393 -0.27 5.24 16.06
N GLY A 394 -1.02 4.32 16.67
CA GLY A 394 -0.44 3.21 17.44
C GLY A 394 0.29 3.66 18.71
N GLY A 395 0.09 4.89 19.19
CA GLY A 395 0.77 5.40 20.38
C GLY A 395 0.41 4.64 21.67
N GLY A 396 1.37 4.39 22.54
CA GLY A 396 1.17 3.76 23.85
C GLY A 396 0.50 4.70 24.86
N GLY A 397 -0.29 4.16 25.80
CA GLY A 397 -0.94 4.93 26.86
C GLY A 397 0.00 5.30 28.00
N GLY A 398 -0.25 6.46 28.64
CA GLY A 398 0.53 6.91 29.80
C GLY A 398 0.24 6.12 31.08
N GLY A 399 1.25 5.89 31.92
CA GLY A 399 1.10 5.21 33.20
C GLY A 399 0.42 6.07 34.26
N ALA A 400 -0.39 5.46 35.11
CA ALA A 400 -1.08 6.17 36.20
C ALA A 400 -0.13 6.62 37.31
N GLY A 401 -0.47 7.74 37.96
CA GLY A 401 0.18 8.17 39.20
C GLY A 401 -0.42 7.52 40.45
N TYR A 402 -0.02 7.98 41.64
CA TYR A 402 -0.63 7.60 42.92
C TYR A 402 -0.58 8.73 43.96
N TYR A 403 -1.64 8.85 44.77
CA TYR A 403 -1.77 9.77 45.91
C TYR A 403 -2.28 9.01 47.15
N ASP A 404 -1.67 9.26 48.30
CA ASP A 404 -1.83 8.43 49.51
C ASP A 404 -3.22 8.54 50.17
N ASP A 405 -3.95 9.66 50.02
CA ASP A 405 -5.30 9.82 50.61
C ASP A 405 -6.46 9.66 49.61
N ASP A 406 -6.16 9.36 48.33
CA ASP A 406 -7.19 9.10 47.33
C ASP A 406 -7.46 7.59 47.24
N ASN A 407 -8.62 7.19 47.74
CA ASN A 407 -9.26 5.93 47.34
C ASN A 407 -9.74 5.97 45.86
N GLY A 408 -9.50 7.07 45.15
CA GLY A 408 -9.82 7.27 43.75
C GLY A 408 -8.91 6.47 42.82
N ALA A 409 -9.51 5.56 42.06
CA ALA A 409 -8.80 4.69 41.14
C ALA A 409 -8.26 5.44 39.91
N ILE A 410 -6.99 5.84 39.91
CA ILE A 410 -6.34 6.37 38.69
C ILE A 410 -5.95 5.21 37.78
N VAL A 411 -6.68 5.11 36.67
CA VAL A 411 -6.46 4.13 35.61
C VAL A 411 -5.37 4.65 34.67
N GLY A 412 -4.53 3.76 34.16
CA GLY A 412 -3.59 4.12 33.10
C GLY A 412 -4.32 4.62 31.85
N GLY A 413 -3.62 5.38 31.01
CA GLY A 413 -4.13 5.73 29.69
C GLY A 413 -4.26 4.49 28.80
N SER A 414 -5.30 4.43 27.98
CA SER A 414 -5.43 3.42 26.93
C SER A 414 -4.48 3.73 25.76
N GLY A 415 -4.01 2.70 25.06
CA GLY A 415 -3.24 2.85 23.83
C GLY A 415 -4.12 3.34 22.67
N GLY A 416 -3.48 4.03 21.72
CA GLY A 416 -4.11 4.45 20.47
C GLY A 416 -4.30 3.29 19.50
N SER A 417 -5.38 3.34 18.72
CA SER A 417 -5.59 2.41 17.60
C SER A 417 -4.47 2.48 16.56
N GLY A 418 -4.29 1.38 15.85
CA GLY A 418 -3.48 1.30 14.65
C GLY A 418 -4.13 2.02 13.46
N ILE A 419 -3.45 1.95 12.32
CA ILE A 419 -3.92 2.46 11.02
C ILE A 419 -3.33 1.62 9.90
N ILE A 420 -4.10 1.43 8.81
CA ILE A 420 -3.58 0.94 7.54
C ILE A 420 -3.75 2.02 6.47
N ILE A 421 -2.68 2.29 5.72
CA ILE A 421 -2.71 3.18 4.55
C ILE A 421 -2.14 2.44 3.35
N ILE A 422 -2.84 2.45 2.23
CA ILE A 422 -2.42 1.86 0.96
C ILE A 422 -2.34 2.99 -0.07
N ARG A 423 -1.24 3.07 -0.83
CA ARG A 423 -0.99 4.12 -1.82
C ARG A 423 -0.53 3.53 -3.15
N TYR A 424 -1.08 4.04 -4.26
CA TYR A 424 -0.63 3.70 -5.61
C TYR A 424 -0.89 4.85 -6.60
N PRO A 425 -0.20 4.90 -7.75
CA PRO A 425 -0.36 5.98 -8.73
C PRO A 425 -1.80 6.13 -9.23
N TYR A 426 -2.23 7.37 -9.44
CA TYR A 426 -3.48 7.68 -10.15
C TYR A 426 -3.30 7.34 -11.64
N PRO A 427 -4.29 6.69 -12.29
CA PRO A 427 -4.26 6.31 -13.71
C PRO A 427 -3.92 7.40 -14.72
#